data_AF-V5I4J3-F1
#
_entry.id   AF-V5I4J3-F1
#
_cell.length_a   1.000
_cell.length_b   1.000
_cell.length_c   1.000
_cell.angle_alpha   90.00
_cell.angle_beta   90.00
_cell.angle_gamma   90.00
#
_symmetry.space_group_name_H-M   'P 1'
#
loop_
_entity.id
_entity.type
_entity.pdbx_description
1 polymer ?
#
loop_
_entity_poly.entity_id
_entity_poly.type
_entity_poly.pdbx_seq_one_letter_code
_entity_poly.pdbx_strand_id
1 'polypeptide(L)'
;MKVVTANFISCAVKSCKISPSAFPLHFQDAELEQQELDLQPEFIRNILPRIDWDALRVTASELGFPTIPETKPEGDALDEQTLKDLHTLLLETRVVEGKLVCGSCGHEYKIKEGIANFLLPSHLGAIPIPIPVALVPFCLPIDFNDSSQSIDPRGVHVLLTD
;
A
#
# COMPACT_ATOMS: atom_id res chain seq x y z
N MET A 1 0.53 2.84 14.18
CA MET A 1 0.59 1.59 13.40
C MET A 1 1.52 0.64 14.11
N LYS A 2 1.10 -0.61 14.40
CA LYS A 2 1.98 -1.57 15.08
C LYS A 2 3.10 -2.03 14.15
N VAL A 3 4.29 -2.28 14.71
CA VAL A 3 5.45 -2.75 13.93
C VAL A 3 5.17 -4.08 13.23
N VAL A 4 4.43 -4.99 13.88
CA VAL A 4 4.00 -6.26 13.25
C VAL A 4 3.28 -6.05 11.92
N THR A 5 2.50 -4.97 11.79
CA THR A 5 1.73 -4.69 10.58
C THR A 5 2.65 -4.36 9.40
N ALA A 6 3.76 -3.67 9.64
CA ALA A 6 4.73 -3.33 8.60
C ALA A 6 5.38 -4.56 7.97
N ASN A 7 5.49 -5.66 8.73
CA ASN A 7 6.03 -6.93 8.24
C ASN A 7 5.08 -7.69 7.29
N PHE A 8 3.82 -7.25 7.16
CA PHE A 8 2.84 -7.86 6.24
C PHE A 8 2.39 -6.91 5.13
N ILE A 9 2.87 -5.67 5.10
CA ILE A 9 2.47 -4.66 4.13
C ILE A 9 3.59 -4.41 3.14
N SER A 10 3.23 -4.47 1.86
CA SER A 10 4.09 -4.10 0.73
C SER A 10 3.53 -2.89 -0.01
N CYS A 11 4.32 -2.36 -0.94
CA CYS A 11 3.89 -1.28 -1.81
C CYS A 11 2.56 -1.58 -2.52
N ALA A 12 1.60 -0.68 -2.43
CA ALA A 12 0.30 -0.81 -3.07
C ALA A 12 0.34 -0.57 -4.60
N VAL A 13 1.44 0.02 -5.12
CA VAL A 13 1.57 0.32 -6.55
C VAL A 13 1.61 -0.97 -7.35
N LYS A 14 0.77 -1.07 -8.39
CA LYS A 14 0.58 -2.33 -9.12
C LYS A 14 1.85 -2.81 -9.82
N SER A 15 2.68 -1.91 -10.35
CA SER A 15 3.97 -2.25 -10.96
C SER A 15 4.98 -2.83 -9.96
N CYS A 16 4.86 -2.48 -8.67
CA CYS A 16 5.76 -2.93 -7.63
C CYS A 16 5.44 -4.35 -7.14
N LYS A 17 4.25 -4.90 -7.40
CA LYS A 17 3.87 -6.24 -6.92
C LYS A 17 4.79 -7.36 -7.41
N ILE A 18 5.44 -7.16 -8.56
CA ILE A 18 6.35 -8.14 -9.17
C ILE A 18 7.78 -7.94 -8.65
N SER A 19 8.08 -6.78 -8.07
CA SER A 19 9.44 -6.44 -7.63
C SER A 19 9.67 -6.90 -6.19
N PRO A 20 10.75 -7.66 -5.91
CA PRO A 20 11.08 -8.07 -4.55
C PRO A 20 11.48 -6.88 -3.67
N SER A 21 11.90 -5.75 -4.25
CA SER A 21 12.23 -4.51 -3.53
C SER A 21 11.01 -3.71 -3.06
N ALA A 22 9.79 -4.20 -3.33
CA ALA A 22 8.55 -3.58 -2.86
C ALA A 22 8.21 -3.93 -1.41
N PHE A 23 8.97 -4.85 -0.81
CA PHE A 23 8.88 -5.29 0.57
C PHE A 23 10.30 -5.58 1.11
N PRO A 24 10.64 -5.18 2.34
CA PRO A 24 9.88 -4.33 3.25
C PRO A 24 9.76 -2.87 2.77
N LEU A 25 8.83 -2.12 3.39
CA LEU A 25 8.79 -0.66 3.26
C LEU A 25 9.72 -0.05 4.32
N HIS A 26 10.45 0.99 3.94
CA HIS A 26 11.47 1.61 4.78
C HIS A 26 10.90 2.76 5.62
N PHE A 27 11.08 2.72 6.93
CA PHE A 27 10.68 3.80 7.82
C PHE A 27 11.63 4.99 7.71
N GLN A 28 11.07 6.19 7.68
CA GLN A 28 11.81 7.44 7.76
C GLN A 28 11.06 8.43 8.66
N ASP A 29 11.82 9.22 9.43
CA ASP A 29 11.28 10.23 10.35
C ASP A 29 10.17 9.67 11.27
N ALA A 30 10.36 8.42 11.75
CA ALA A 30 9.33 7.70 12.50
C ALA A 30 9.34 8.08 13.99
N GLU A 31 8.21 8.54 14.49
CA GLU A 31 7.95 8.73 15.92
C GLU A 31 7.29 7.47 16.48
N LEU A 32 7.90 6.93 17.53
CA LEU A 32 7.46 5.71 18.20
C LEU A 32 6.78 6.02 19.52
N GLU A 33 5.75 5.25 19.81
CA GLU A 33 5.07 5.20 21.09
C GLU A 33 4.94 3.74 21.52
N GLN A 34 5.12 3.50 22.82
CA GLN A 34 4.93 2.18 23.40
C GLN A 34 3.58 2.12 24.10
N GLN A 35 2.81 1.08 23.80
CA GLN A 35 1.53 0.82 24.43
C GLN A 35 1.61 -0.51 25.17
N GLU A 36 1.51 -0.46 26.50
CA GLU A 36 1.49 -1.66 27.35
C GLU A 36 0.32 -2.57 26.95
N LEU A 37 0.63 -3.86 26.79
CA LEU A 37 -0.33 -4.90 26.43
C LEU A 37 0.03 -6.18 27.20
N ASP A 38 -0.98 -6.95 27.59
CA ASP A 38 -0.75 -8.25 28.22
C ASP A 38 0.00 -9.21 27.29
N LEU A 39 1.03 -9.88 27.80
CA LEU A 39 1.82 -10.85 27.06
C LEU A 39 0.93 -11.96 26.49
N GLN A 40 0.89 -12.09 25.15
CA GLN A 40 0.18 -13.15 24.45
C GLN A 40 1.15 -14.14 23.78
N PRO A 41 1.69 -15.15 24.51
CA PRO A 41 2.72 -16.03 23.98
C PRO A 41 2.22 -16.92 22.84
N GLU A 42 0.96 -17.36 22.87
CA GLU A 42 0.34 -18.15 21.79
C GLU A 42 0.25 -17.35 20.48
N PHE A 43 -0.04 -16.05 20.56
CA PHE A 43 -0.09 -15.20 19.37
C PHE A 43 1.27 -15.11 18.71
N ILE A 44 2.33 -14.86 19.50
CA ILE A 44 3.70 -14.77 19.00
C ILE A 44 4.11 -16.09 18.34
N ARG A 45 3.88 -17.24 19.00
CA ARG A 45 4.19 -18.57 18.43
C ARG A 45 3.47 -18.83 17.11
N ASN A 46 2.22 -18.38 16.96
CA ASN A 46 1.43 -18.59 15.75
C ASN A 46 1.80 -17.65 14.61
N ILE A 47 2.19 -16.40 14.91
CA ILE A 47 2.53 -15.41 13.88
C ILE A 47 3.98 -15.51 13.43
N LEU A 48 4.89 -15.93 14.32
CA LEU A 48 6.32 -16.07 14.05
C LEU A 48 6.64 -16.83 12.75
N PRO A 49 6.04 -17.99 12.41
CA PRO A 49 6.32 -18.66 11.14
C PRO A 49 5.95 -17.83 9.91
N ARG A 50 5.04 -16.86 10.03
CA ARG A 50 4.63 -15.97 8.93
C ARG A 50 5.43 -14.68 8.84
N ILE A 51 6.16 -14.33 9.90
CA ILE A 51 7.01 -13.14 9.93
C ILE A 51 8.25 -13.38 9.06
N ASP A 52 8.51 -12.42 8.19
CA ASP A 52 9.77 -12.30 7.47
C ASP A 52 10.81 -11.66 8.41
N TRP A 53 11.80 -12.47 8.79
CA TRP A 53 12.78 -12.09 9.81
C TRP A 53 13.77 -11.04 9.30
N ASP A 54 14.16 -11.13 8.03
CA ASP A 54 15.07 -10.18 7.42
C ASP A 54 14.42 -8.79 7.31
N ALA A 55 13.15 -8.74 6.90
CA ALA A 55 12.36 -7.51 6.89
C ALA A 55 12.19 -6.89 8.29
N LEU A 56 12.00 -7.73 9.32
CA LEU A 56 11.89 -7.26 10.70
C LEU A 56 13.21 -6.66 11.19
N ARG A 57 14.35 -7.27 10.85
CA ARG A 57 15.68 -6.74 11.19
C ARG A 57 15.94 -5.38 10.55
N VAL A 58 15.56 -5.21 9.28
CA VAL A 58 15.66 -3.91 8.59
C VAL A 58 14.81 -2.87 9.31
N THR A 59 13.54 -3.19 9.58
CA THR A 59 12.62 -2.30 10.30
C THR A 59 13.16 -1.93 11.68
N ALA A 60 13.68 -2.90 12.44
CA ALA A 60 14.24 -2.66 13.77
C ALA A 60 15.47 -1.75 13.72
N SER A 61 16.34 -1.93 12.72
CA SER A 61 17.51 -1.06 12.51
C SER A 61 17.10 0.37 12.16
N GLU A 62 16.05 0.56 11.35
CA GLU A 62 15.56 1.90 10.96
C GLU A 62 14.89 2.63 12.12
N LEU A 63 14.20 1.88 12.97
CA LEU A 63 13.53 2.40 14.17
C LEU A 63 14.48 2.61 15.36
N GLY A 64 15.77 2.26 15.23
CA GLY A 64 16.77 2.48 16.26
C GLY A 64 16.75 1.45 17.42
N PHE A 65 16.14 0.29 17.21
CA PHE A 65 16.19 -0.80 18.19
C PHE A 65 17.54 -1.53 18.16
N PRO A 66 17.99 -2.10 19.29
CA PRO A 66 19.19 -2.92 19.33
C PRO A 66 19.06 -4.12 18.37
N THR A 67 20.19 -4.60 17.88
CA THR A 67 20.24 -5.66 16.87
C THR A 67 19.56 -6.92 17.38
N ILE A 68 18.42 -7.24 16.78
CA ILE A 68 17.68 -8.49 16.98
C ILE A 68 18.58 -9.66 16.56
N PRO A 69 18.50 -10.83 17.22
CA PRO A 69 19.26 -12.02 16.84
C PRO A 69 19.21 -12.30 15.33
N GLU A 70 20.35 -12.68 14.76
CA GLU A 70 20.48 -12.91 13.31
C GLU A 70 19.65 -14.11 12.84
N THR A 71 19.53 -15.13 13.68
CA THR A 71 18.75 -16.33 13.41
C THR A 71 17.35 -16.19 13.99
N LYS A 72 16.33 -16.47 13.17
CA LYS A 72 14.94 -16.58 13.61
C LYS A 72 14.84 -17.67 14.68
N PRO A 73 14.34 -17.37 15.89
CA PRO A 73 14.10 -18.40 16.89
C PRO A 73 12.95 -19.29 16.40
N GLU A 74 13.16 -20.60 16.30
CA GLU A 74 12.14 -21.56 15.85
C GLU A 74 11.85 -22.63 16.92
N GLY A 75 10.58 -23.01 17.05
CA GLY A 75 10.14 -24.14 17.89
C GLY A 75 10.07 -23.87 19.39
N ASP A 76 10.25 -24.95 20.18
CA ASP A 76 10.19 -24.95 21.65
C ASP A 76 11.40 -24.29 22.32
N ALA A 77 12.37 -23.79 21.55
CA ALA A 77 13.53 -23.02 22.03
C ALA A 77 13.23 -21.52 22.20
N LEU A 78 11.96 -21.11 22.11
CA LEU A 78 11.54 -19.75 22.45
C LEU A 78 11.55 -19.57 23.97
N ASP A 79 12.70 -19.14 24.48
CA ASP A 79 12.83 -18.68 25.86
C ASP A 79 11.76 -17.63 26.18
N GLU A 80 11.27 -17.65 27.43
CA GLU A 80 10.23 -16.71 27.88
C GLU A 80 10.67 -15.25 27.72
N GLN A 81 11.97 -14.99 27.85
CA GLN A 81 12.56 -13.66 27.63
C GLN A 81 12.42 -13.22 26.16
N THR A 82 12.78 -14.09 25.21
CA THR A 82 12.66 -13.80 23.77
C THR A 82 11.22 -13.57 23.37
N LEU A 83 10.27 -14.31 23.96
CA LEU A 83 8.84 -14.09 23.74
C LEU A 83 8.39 -12.71 24.22
N LYS A 84 8.86 -12.27 25.39
CA LYS A 84 8.58 -10.93 25.93
C LYS A 84 9.18 -9.84 25.04
N ASP A 85 10.44 -10.00 24.62
CA ASP A 85 11.12 -9.02 23.77
C ASP A 85 10.42 -8.89 22.41
N LEU A 86 10.03 -10.02 21.80
CA LEU A 86 9.24 -10.04 20.57
C LEU A 86 7.86 -9.43 20.75
N HIS A 87 7.21 -9.68 21.89
CA HIS A 87 5.91 -9.09 22.21
C HIS A 87 6.00 -7.56 22.28
N THR A 88 6.96 -7.03 23.04
CA THR A 88 7.18 -5.60 23.16
C THR A 88 7.49 -4.95 21.81
N LEU A 89 8.34 -5.58 21.00
CA LEU A 89 8.67 -5.04 19.68
C LEU A 89 7.47 -5.10 18.71
N LEU A 90 6.78 -6.23 18.61
CA LEU A 90 5.77 -6.46 17.57
C LEU A 90 4.40 -5.86 17.92
N LEU A 91 4.00 -5.94 19.20
CA LEU A 91 2.64 -5.64 19.63
C LEU A 91 2.52 -4.35 20.44
N GLU A 92 3.50 -4.05 21.29
CA GLU A 92 3.49 -2.86 22.15
C GLU A 92 4.05 -1.64 21.40
N THR A 93 5.03 -1.83 20.52
CA THR A 93 5.61 -0.74 19.74
C THR A 93 4.68 -0.33 18.59
N ARG A 94 4.29 0.95 18.59
CA ARG A 94 3.51 1.58 17.52
C ARG A 94 4.21 2.84 17.00
N VAL A 95 4.13 3.05 15.69
CA VAL A 95 4.57 4.28 15.02
C VAL A 95 3.38 5.24 14.99
N VAL A 96 3.53 6.43 15.57
CA VAL A 96 2.48 7.47 15.64
C VAL A 96 2.54 8.38 14.42
N GLU A 97 3.73 8.89 14.11
CA GLU A 97 4.00 9.73 12.95
C GLU A 97 5.21 9.19 12.18
N GLY A 98 5.28 9.50 10.90
CA GLY A 98 6.42 9.16 10.05
C GLY A 98 6.04 8.90 8.61
N LYS A 99 6.95 8.31 7.84
CA LYS A 99 6.68 7.90 6.47
C LYS A 99 7.32 6.54 6.16
N LEU A 100 6.68 5.81 5.25
CA LEU A 100 7.14 4.55 4.70
C LEU A 100 7.52 4.76 3.24
N VAL A 101 8.74 4.41 2.87
CA VAL A 101 9.25 4.59 1.51
C VAL A 101 9.43 3.24 0.84
N CYS A 102 8.87 3.09 -0.35
CA CYS A 102 9.06 1.89 -1.17
C CYS A 102 10.45 1.88 -1.81
N GLY A 103 11.20 0.78 -1.63
CA GLY A 103 12.52 0.60 -2.27
C GLY A 103 12.47 0.41 -3.80
N SER A 104 11.29 0.09 -4.35
CA SER A 104 11.11 -0.14 -5.79
C SER A 104 10.71 1.12 -6.57
N CYS A 105 9.66 1.81 -6.14
CA CYS A 105 9.14 3.01 -6.83
C CYS A 105 9.47 4.33 -6.16
N GLY A 106 10.04 4.31 -4.94
CA GLY A 106 10.31 5.53 -4.17
C GLY A 106 9.06 6.25 -3.66
N HIS A 107 7.87 5.65 -3.78
CA HIS A 107 6.65 6.27 -3.27
C HIS A 107 6.63 6.32 -1.74
N GLU A 108 6.23 7.45 -1.20
CA GLU A 108 6.19 7.73 0.23
C GLU A 108 4.75 7.64 0.77
N TYR A 109 4.51 6.71 1.68
CA TYR A 109 3.25 6.58 2.41
C TYR A 109 3.36 7.28 3.75
N LYS A 110 2.52 8.28 4.00
CA LYS A 110 2.54 9.05 5.25
C LYS A 110 1.79 8.30 6.35
N ILE A 111 2.37 8.27 7.55
CA ILE A 111 1.75 7.80 8.78
C ILE A 111 1.35 9.03 9.59
N LYS A 112 0.07 9.11 9.96
CA LYS A 112 -0.46 10.15 10.84
C LYS A 112 -1.40 9.54 11.86
N GLU A 113 -1.27 9.93 13.13
CA GLU A 113 -2.11 9.42 14.23
C GLU A 113 -2.12 7.88 14.29
N GLY A 114 -0.99 7.26 13.92
CA GLY A 114 -0.84 5.83 13.85
C GLY A 114 -1.55 5.12 12.69
N ILE A 115 -2.08 5.85 11.71
CA ILE A 115 -2.72 5.33 10.51
C ILE A 115 -1.82 5.59 9.30
N ALA A 116 -1.40 4.53 8.62
CA ALA A 116 -0.65 4.63 7.38
C ALA A 116 -1.60 4.83 6.19
N ASN A 117 -1.36 5.87 5.40
CA ASN A 117 -2.16 6.18 4.22
C ASN A 117 -1.57 5.50 2.97
N PHE A 118 -2.27 4.49 2.47
CA PHE A 118 -1.92 3.75 1.24
C PHE A 118 -2.74 4.17 0.01
N LEU A 119 -3.42 5.33 0.06
CA LEU A 119 -4.16 5.85 -1.08
C LEU A 119 -3.20 6.30 -2.18
N LEU A 120 -3.37 5.71 -3.36
CA LEU A 120 -2.59 6.05 -4.53
C LEU A 120 -3.34 7.04 -5.42
N PRO A 121 -2.62 7.98 -6.06
CA PRO A 121 -3.20 8.78 -7.12
C PRO A 121 -3.61 7.89 -8.30
N SER A 122 -4.62 8.33 -9.05
CA SER A 122 -5.26 7.57 -10.14
C SER A 122 -4.27 7.06 -11.20
N HIS A 123 -3.17 7.79 -11.46
CA HIS A 123 -2.15 7.40 -12.43
C HIS A 123 -1.21 6.27 -11.96
N LEU A 124 -1.07 6.02 -10.65
CA LEU A 124 -0.29 4.89 -10.11
C LEU A 124 -1.17 3.65 -9.85
N GLY A 125 -2.48 3.86 -9.72
CA GLY A 125 -3.47 2.80 -9.54
C GLY A 125 -4.03 2.23 -10.85
N ALA A 126 -3.92 2.95 -11.97
CA ALA A 126 -4.39 2.50 -13.27
C ALA A 126 -3.35 1.58 -13.94
N ILE A 127 -3.77 0.36 -14.25
CA ILE A 127 -3.09 -0.46 -15.25
C ILE A 127 -3.41 0.25 -16.58
N PRO A 128 -2.45 0.53 -17.48
CA PRO A 128 -2.83 0.72 -18.87
C PRO A 128 -3.47 -0.61 -19.28
N ILE A 129 -4.80 -0.65 -19.26
CA ILE A 129 -5.55 -1.78 -19.81
C ILE A 129 -4.96 -1.93 -21.21
N PRO A 130 -4.37 -3.07 -21.59
CA PRO A 130 -4.11 -3.32 -22.99
C PRO A 130 -5.51 -3.41 -23.61
N ILE A 131 -6.03 -2.29 -24.10
CA ILE A 131 -7.14 -2.33 -25.04
C ILE A 131 -6.56 -3.12 -26.20
N PRO A 132 -7.06 -4.33 -26.51
CA PRO A 132 -6.60 -5.03 -27.69
C PRO A 132 -6.98 -4.15 -28.87
N VAL A 133 -5.99 -3.54 -29.52
CA VAL A 133 -6.17 -2.84 -30.81
C VAL A 133 -6.31 -3.90 -31.92
N ALA A 134 -7.20 -4.86 -31.71
CA ALA A 134 -7.48 -5.94 -32.64
C ALA A 134 -8.98 -6.23 -32.56
N LEU A 135 -9.68 -5.99 -33.67
CA LEU A 135 -11.11 -6.17 -33.95
C LEU A 135 -11.98 -4.89 -33.89
N VAL A 136 -11.64 -3.91 -34.74
CA VAL A 136 -12.70 -3.29 -35.55
C VAL A 136 -12.44 -3.73 -37.00
N PRO A 137 -13.22 -4.67 -37.55
CA PRO A 137 -13.10 -5.05 -38.94
C PRO A 137 -13.72 -3.96 -39.82
N PHE A 138 -13.04 -3.65 -40.92
CA PHE A 138 -13.60 -3.23 -42.20
C PHE A 138 -15.06 -2.72 -42.20
N CYS A 139 -15.22 -1.40 -42.25
CA CYS A 139 -16.26 -0.77 -43.06
C CYS A 139 -15.63 0.39 -43.81
N LEU A 140 -15.36 0.14 -45.10
CA LEU A 140 -15.13 1.16 -46.12
C LEU A 140 -16.49 1.86 -46.46
N PRO A 141 -16.47 2.97 -47.22
CA PRO A 141 -17.08 4.23 -46.83
C PRO A 141 -18.47 4.42 -47.42
N ILE A 142 -19.28 5.27 -46.77
CA ILE A 142 -20.39 5.95 -47.43
C ILE A 142 -20.12 7.45 -47.28
N ASP A 143 -19.94 8.10 -48.42
CA ASP A 143 -19.75 9.53 -48.63
C ASP A 143 -20.69 10.38 -47.76
N PHE A 144 -20.09 11.19 -46.88
CA PHE A 144 -20.77 12.27 -46.19
C PHE A 144 -20.58 13.54 -47.02
N ASN A 145 -21.51 13.78 -47.95
CA ASN A 145 -21.59 15.01 -48.71
C ASN A 145 -22.08 16.16 -47.81
N ASP A 146 -21.17 17.11 -47.64
CA ASP A 146 -21.30 18.55 -47.34
C ASP A 146 -22.72 19.13 -47.25
N SER A 147 -23.07 19.70 -46.08
CA SER A 147 -23.49 21.12 -45.97
C SER A 147 -24.02 21.42 -44.57
N SER A 148 -23.25 22.26 -43.88
CA SER A 148 -23.73 23.40 -43.09
C SER A 148 -25.21 23.39 -42.64
N GLN A 149 -25.46 23.30 -41.32
CA GLN A 149 -26.12 24.38 -40.57
C GLN A 149 -26.36 24.03 -39.10
N SER A 150 -26.15 25.07 -38.31
CA SER A 150 -26.29 25.23 -36.87
C SER A 150 -27.74 25.55 -36.43
N ILE A 151 -28.14 25.08 -35.23
CA ILE A 151 -29.15 25.67 -34.30
C ILE A 151 -30.63 25.52 -34.79
N ASP A 152 -31.67 25.07 -34.07
CA ASP A 152 -32.18 25.25 -32.69
C ASP A 152 -33.23 24.14 -32.36
N PRO A 153 -33.41 23.62 -31.12
CA PRO A 153 -34.38 22.56 -30.82
C PRO A 153 -35.59 23.04 -30.01
N ARG A 154 -36.50 23.86 -30.56
CA ARG A 154 -37.87 24.06 -30.03
C ARG A 154 -38.74 24.88 -31.00
N GLY A 155 -39.29 24.21 -32.01
CA GLY A 155 -40.30 24.76 -32.91
C GLY A 155 -41.66 24.95 -32.22
N VAL A 156 -41.92 26.16 -31.74
CA VAL A 156 -43.28 26.63 -31.44
C VAL A 156 -43.50 27.97 -32.13
N HIS A 157 -44.34 27.96 -33.17
CA HIS A 157 -44.89 29.15 -33.81
C HIS A 157 -45.95 29.77 -32.90
N VAL A 158 -45.81 31.06 -32.57
CA VAL A 158 -46.91 31.90 -32.09
C VAL A 158 -47.21 32.92 -33.18
N LEU A 159 -48.36 32.78 -33.82
CA LEU A 159 -49.00 33.79 -34.66
C LEU A 159 -49.92 34.62 -33.77
N LEU A 160 -49.67 35.92 -33.67
CA LEU A 160 -50.68 36.93 -33.39
C LEU A 160 -50.56 37.96 -34.50
N THR A 161 -51.58 37.95 -35.37
CA THR A 161 -51.90 39.00 -36.35
C THR A 161 -52.57 40.18 -35.64
N ASP A 162 -52.42 41.39 -36.18
CA ASP A 162 -53.48 42.41 -36.13
C ASP A 162 -54.72 41.91 -36.87
#